data_AF-A0A091WIR2-F1
#
_entry.id   AF-A0A091WIR2-F1
#
_cell.length_a   1.000
_cell.length_b   1.000
_cell.length_c   1.000
_cell.angle_alpha   90.00
_cell.angle_beta   90.00
_cell.angle_gamma   90.00
#
_symmetry.space_group_name_H-M   'P 1'
#
loop_
_entity.id
_entity.type
_entity.pdbx_description
1 polymer ?
#
loop_
_entity_poly.entity_id
_entity_poly.type
_entity_poly.pdbx_seq_one_letter_code
_entity_poly.pdbx_strand_id
1 'polypeptide(L)'
;FAFSIPVTNKAAPSERYEWVVLPQGMRNSPTLCQLYVAWALAPLREQWPNTIIYHYMDDILCCQQEAFNDDSLTQLSSVLASKGLVVAPEKVQRSAPWKYLGWRISDTKIQPQKLELATNLRTLTGVQTLLGDILWVRNCAGISNVDVAPLTLLLRGSHPSTAVTLSQTQQTALQHIVQKLQ
;
A
#
# COMPACT_ATOMS: atom_id res chain seq x y z
N PHE A 1 1.89 23.21 -13.06
CA PHE A 1 0.59 23.45 -12.38
C PHE A 1 0.78 24.55 -11.37
N ALA A 2 -0.04 25.61 -11.38
CA ALA A 2 0.15 26.76 -10.49
C ALA A 2 -0.81 26.73 -9.29
N PHE A 3 -0.35 27.16 -8.12
CA PHE A 3 -1.17 27.30 -6.91
C PHE A 3 -0.79 28.58 -6.15
N SER A 4 -1.64 28.99 -5.20
CA SER A 4 -1.39 30.18 -4.39
C SER A 4 -1.45 29.86 -2.91
N ILE A 5 -0.54 30.44 -2.13
CA ILE A 5 -0.51 30.25 -0.67
C ILE A 5 -1.25 31.44 -0.03
N PRO A 6 -2.35 31.20 0.71
CA PRO A 6 -3.08 32.29 1.36
C PRO A 6 -2.26 32.87 2.52
N VAL A 7 -2.31 34.19 2.66
CA VAL A 7 -1.69 34.92 3.78
C VAL A 7 -2.69 35.05 4.93
N THR A 8 -2.23 34.94 6.17
CA THR A 8 -3.07 35.15 7.37
C THR A 8 -3.81 36.47 7.27
N ASN A 9 -5.13 36.44 7.46
CA ASN A 9 -6.03 37.59 7.36
C ASN A 9 -5.96 38.39 6.05
N LYS A 10 -5.45 37.79 4.95
CA LYS A 10 -5.23 38.50 3.67
C LYS A 10 -4.39 39.77 3.84
N ALA A 11 -3.45 39.78 4.79
CA ALA A 11 -2.62 40.94 5.11
C ALA A 11 -1.75 41.42 3.93
N ALA A 12 -1.52 40.55 2.95
CA ALA A 12 -0.85 40.85 1.68
C ALA A 12 -1.47 40.00 0.55
N PRO A 13 -1.20 40.33 -0.73
CA PRO A 13 -1.58 39.46 -1.86
C PRO A 13 -0.96 38.07 -1.72
N SER A 14 -1.73 37.03 -2.06
CA SER A 14 -1.24 35.65 -2.03
C SER A 14 -0.11 35.45 -3.03
N GLU A 15 0.97 34.82 -2.58
CA GLU A 15 2.06 34.41 -3.45
C GLU A 15 1.65 33.22 -4.33
N ARG A 16 2.16 33.19 -5.55
CA ARG A 16 1.83 32.18 -6.56
C ARG A 16 3.06 31.37 -6.93
N TYR A 17 2.89 30.04 -6.94
CA TYR A 17 3.94 29.06 -7.15
C TYR A 17 3.57 28.13 -8.29
N GLU A 18 4.58 27.51 -8.90
CA GLU A 18 4.45 26.51 -9.95
C GLU A 18 5.17 25.22 -9.54
N TRP A 19 4.52 24.09 -9.78
CA TRP A 19 5.17 22.78 -9.69
C TRP A 19 6.14 22.56 -10.84
N VAL A 20 7.41 22.38 -10.50
CA VAL A 20 8.50 21.99 -11.41
C VAL A 20 8.77 20.47 -11.39
N VAL A 21 8.15 19.74 -10.46
CA VAL A 21 8.20 18.28 -10.31
C VAL A 21 6.79 17.70 -10.33
N LEU A 22 6.69 16.37 -10.40
CA LEU A 22 5.41 15.67 -10.36
C LEU A 22 4.63 16.00 -9.07
N PRO A 23 3.47 16.68 -9.16
CA PRO A 23 2.70 17.03 -7.98
C PRO A 23 2.00 15.79 -7.40
N GLN A 24 1.99 15.69 -6.07
CA GLN A 24 1.18 14.69 -5.38
C GLN A 24 -0.31 14.96 -5.61
N GLY A 25 -1.11 13.88 -5.70
CA GLY A 25 -2.56 13.97 -5.89
C GLY A 25 -3.02 14.22 -7.34
N MET A 26 -2.11 14.51 -8.28
CA MET A 26 -2.48 14.59 -9.69
C MET A 26 -2.68 13.18 -10.27
N ARG A 27 -3.81 12.98 -10.97
CA ARG A 27 -4.26 11.67 -11.48
C ARG A 27 -3.20 10.90 -12.29
N ASN A 28 -2.37 11.61 -13.05
CA ASN A 28 -1.37 11.00 -13.93
C ASN A 28 -0.01 10.81 -13.26
N SER A 29 0.22 11.43 -12.09
CA SER A 29 1.50 11.31 -11.39
C SER A 29 1.88 9.86 -11.07
N PRO A 30 0.95 8.98 -10.66
CA PRO A 30 1.29 7.58 -10.41
C PRO A 30 1.82 6.84 -11.64
N THR A 31 1.15 7.01 -12.78
CA THR A 31 1.56 6.39 -14.04
C THR A 31 2.91 6.91 -14.51
N LEU A 32 3.16 8.22 -14.42
CA LEU A 32 4.44 8.81 -14.81
C LEU A 32 5.59 8.34 -13.91
N CYS A 33 5.37 8.28 -12.59
CA CYS A 33 6.36 7.75 -11.65
C CYS A 33 6.67 6.27 -11.96
N GLN A 34 5.64 5.44 -12.15
CA GLN A 34 5.80 4.03 -12.47
C GLN A 34 6.63 3.83 -13.75
N LEU A 35 6.31 4.57 -14.83
CA LEU A 35 7.04 4.46 -16.10
C LEU A 35 8.49 4.93 -15.98
N TYR A 36 8.73 6.01 -15.23
CA TYR A 36 10.07 6.55 -15.03
C TYR A 36 10.96 5.59 -14.24
N VAL A 37 10.46 5.03 -13.13
CA VAL A 37 11.19 4.04 -12.33
C VAL A 37 11.38 2.75 -13.13
N ALA A 38 10.39 2.33 -13.93
CA ALA A 38 10.54 1.19 -14.83
C ALA A 38 11.70 1.38 -15.81
N TRP A 39 11.80 2.56 -16.44
CA TRP A 39 12.89 2.92 -17.34
C TRP A 39 14.24 2.97 -16.62
N ALA A 40 14.31 3.58 -15.43
CA ALA A 40 15.54 3.67 -14.65
C ALA A 40 16.09 2.29 -14.24
N LEU A 41 15.20 1.33 -13.99
CA LEU A 41 15.55 -0.05 -13.64
C LEU A 41 15.84 -0.96 -14.84
N ALA A 42 15.54 -0.53 -16.07
CA ALA A 42 15.69 -1.38 -17.25
C ALA A 42 17.12 -1.96 -17.43
N PRO A 43 18.21 -1.17 -17.28
CA PRO A 43 19.57 -1.70 -17.40
C PRO A 43 19.89 -2.78 -16.36
N LEU A 44 19.39 -2.64 -15.13
CA LEU A 44 19.61 -3.64 -14.07
C LEU A 44 18.87 -4.93 -14.37
N ARG A 45 17.66 -4.87 -14.95
CA ARG A 45 16.92 -6.07 -15.38
C ARG A 45 17.64 -6.85 -16.47
N GLU A 46 18.30 -6.15 -17.38
CA GLU A 46 19.12 -6.78 -18.43
C GLU A 46 20.40 -7.39 -17.86
N GLN A 47 21.05 -6.69 -16.92
CA GLN A 47 22.30 -7.15 -16.30
C GLN A 47 22.10 -8.28 -15.29
N TRP A 48 20.94 -8.35 -14.64
CA TRP A 48 20.64 -9.33 -13.59
C TRP A 48 19.50 -10.28 -14.01
N PRO A 49 19.72 -11.17 -14.99
CA PRO A 49 18.67 -12.04 -15.51
C PRO A 49 18.12 -13.04 -14.47
N ASN A 50 18.90 -13.31 -13.41
CA ASN A 50 18.52 -14.21 -12.32
C ASN A 50 17.83 -13.48 -11.15
N THR A 51 17.67 -12.15 -11.23
CA THR A 51 17.08 -11.32 -10.18
C THR A 51 15.75 -10.78 -10.65
N ILE A 52 14.68 -11.13 -9.93
CA ILE A 52 13.35 -10.59 -10.17
C ILE A 52 13.26 -9.24 -9.48
N ILE A 53 13.12 -8.16 -10.27
CA ILE A 53 12.97 -6.79 -9.76
C ILE A 53 11.52 -6.33 -9.92
N TYR A 54 10.75 -6.47 -8.86
CA TYR A 54 9.43 -5.87 -8.74
C TYR A 54 9.54 -4.41 -8.31
N HIS A 55 8.65 -3.58 -8.83
CA HIS A 55 8.55 -2.19 -8.40
C HIS A 55 7.10 -1.71 -8.48
N TYR A 56 6.74 -0.87 -7.54
CA TYR A 56 5.47 -0.15 -7.53
C TYR A 56 5.74 1.25 -7.05
N MET A 57 5.52 2.23 -7.92
CA MET A 57 5.91 3.61 -7.68
C MET A 57 7.39 3.70 -7.25
N ASP A 58 7.64 4.14 -6.02
CA ASP A 58 8.96 4.30 -5.40
C ASP A 58 9.44 3.08 -4.60
N ASP A 59 8.60 2.07 -4.37
CA ASP A 59 8.99 0.82 -3.73
C ASP A 59 9.62 -0.15 -4.73
N ILE A 60 10.79 -0.72 -4.40
CA ILE A 60 11.51 -1.70 -5.21
C ILE A 60 11.77 -2.95 -4.36
N LEU A 61 11.41 -4.12 -4.89
CA LEU A 61 11.66 -5.42 -4.30
C LEU A 61 12.53 -6.26 -5.25
N CYS A 62 13.74 -6.60 -4.80
CA CYS A 62 14.66 -7.46 -5.53
C CYS A 62 14.66 -8.87 -4.92
N CYS A 63 14.33 -9.88 -5.71
CA CYS A 63 14.29 -11.28 -5.30
C CYS A 63 15.26 -12.10 -6.15
N GLN A 64 16.14 -12.86 -5.50
CA GLN A 64 17.12 -13.73 -6.16
C GLN A 64 17.47 -14.91 -5.24
N GLN A 65 18.07 -15.97 -5.81
CA GLN A 65 18.41 -17.18 -5.07
C GLN A 65 19.57 -16.96 -4.08
N GLU A 66 20.55 -16.14 -4.46
CA GLU A 66 21.67 -15.76 -3.60
C GLU A 66 21.35 -14.49 -2.82
N ALA A 67 21.93 -14.34 -1.63
CA ALA A 67 21.72 -13.15 -0.82
C ALA A 67 22.12 -11.88 -1.58
N PHE A 68 21.29 -10.85 -1.49
CA PHE A 68 21.57 -9.55 -2.12
C PHE A 68 22.73 -8.87 -1.38
N ASN A 69 23.90 -8.84 -2.01
CA ASN A 69 25.14 -8.36 -1.40
C ASN A 69 25.28 -6.83 -1.49
N ASP A 70 26.27 -6.28 -0.77
CA ASP A 70 26.53 -4.83 -0.73
C ASP A 70 26.96 -4.26 -2.08
N ASP A 71 27.63 -5.05 -2.92
CA ASP A 71 28.04 -4.64 -4.26
C ASP A 71 26.81 -4.44 -5.17
N SER A 72 25.86 -5.37 -5.15
CA SER A 72 24.59 -5.26 -5.85
C SER A 72 23.77 -4.07 -5.37
N LEU A 73 23.72 -3.81 -4.05
CA LEU A 73 23.05 -2.63 -3.51
C LEU A 73 23.72 -1.33 -3.98
N THR A 74 25.05 -1.31 -4.01
CA THR A 74 25.83 -0.16 -4.48
C THR A 74 25.62 0.09 -5.97
N GLN A 75 25.61 -0.98 -6.79
CA GLN A 75 25.33 -0.90 -8.22
C GLN A 75 23.90 -0.40 -8.47
N LEU A 76 22.88 -0.95 -7.80
CA LEU A 76 21.51 -0.48 -7.91
C LEU A 76 21.38 0.99 -7.55
N SER A 77 21.97 1.39 -6.41
CA SER A 77 21.90 2.77 -5.92
C SER A 77 22.61 3.73 -6.87
N SER A 78 23.75 3.34 -7.45
CA SER A 78 24.49 4.13 -8.43
C SER A 78 23.72 4.32 -9.73
N VAL A 79 23.11 3.24 -10.26
CA VAL A 79 22.28 3.32 -11.47
C VAL A 79 21.07 4.23 -11.23
N LEU A 80 20.37 4.08 -10.12
CA LEU A 80 19.24 4.95 -9.77
C LEU A 80 19.68 6.40 -9.56
N ALA A 81 20.79 6.64 -8.87
CA ALA A 81 21.34 7.98 -8.65
C ALA A 81 21.72 8.67 -9.96
N SER A 82 22.26 7.95 -10.94
CA SER A 82 22.55 8.48 -12.28
C SER A 82 21.28 8.96 -13.01
N LYS A 83 20.09 8.51 -12.59
CA LYS A 83 18.78 8.92 -13.10
C LYS A 83 18.04 9.88 -12.17
N GLY A 84 18.73 10.43 -11.15
CA GLY A 84 18.15 11.36 -10.18
C GLY A 84 17.26 10.72 -9.13
N LEU A 85 17.30 9.39 -8.97
CA LEU A 85 16.57 8.65 -7.94
C LEU A 85 17.52 8.29 -6.79
N VAL A 86 17.16 8.62 -5.56
CA VAL A 86 18.01 8.40 -4.39
C VAL A 86 17.41 7.30 -3.52
N VAL A 87 18.19 6.26 -3.23
CA VAL A 87 17.83 5.22 -2.26
C VAL A 87 18.22 5.71 -0.87
N ALA A 88 17.23 5.84 0.02
CA ALA A 88 17.45 6.18 1.42
C ALA A 88 17.99 4.96 2.19
N PRO A 89 19.25 4.96 2.67
CA PRO A 89 19.86 3.79 3.31
C PRO A 89 19.07 3.26 4.51
N GLU A 90 18.43 4.16 5.27
CA GLU A 90 17.61 3.84 6.44
C GLU A 90 16.30 3.11 6.10
N LYS A 91 15.86 3.16 4.83
CA LYS A 91 14.66 2.45 4.35
C LYS A 91 14.98 1.09 3.73
N VAL A 92 16.27 0.76 3.55
CA VAL A 92 16.66 -0.51 2.95
C VAL A 92 16.41 -1.66 3.92
N GLN A 93 15.59 -2.62 3.49
CA GLN A 93 15.26 -3.81 4.27
C GLN A 93 16.13 -4.99 3.81
N ARG A 94 17.17 -5.32 4.58
CA ARG A 94 18.17 -6.34 4.21
C ARG A 94 17.80 -7.78 4.59
N SER A 95 16.94 -7.97 5.57
CA SER A 95 16.57 -9.29 6.08
C SER A 95 15.07 -9.40 6.34
N ALA A 96 14.57 -10.63 6.33
CA ALA A 96 13.21 -10.92 6.75
C ALA A 96 12.95 -10.42 8.20
N PRO A 97 11.73 -9.97 8.51
CA PRO A 97 10.58 -9.86 7.62
C PRO A 97 10.61 -8.57 6.77
N TRP A 98 10.48 -8.70 5.44
CA TRP A 98 10.37 -7.56 4.53
C TRP A 98 8.95 -7.04 4.47
N LYS A 99 8.80 -5.73 4.36
CA LYS A 99 7.54 -5.03 4.15
C LYS A 99 7.46 -4.54 2.71
N TYR A 100 6.42 -4.95 1.99
CA TYR A 100 6.18 -4.53 0.61
C TYR A 100 4.67 -4.45 0.34
N LEU A 101 4.16 -3.29 -0.08
CA LEU A 101 2.76 -3.07 -0.45
C LEU A 101 1.73 -3.58 0.58
N GLY A 102 1.98 -3.35 1.87
CA GLY A 102 1.09 -3.81 2.95
C GLY A 102 1.24 -5.29 3.34
N TRP A 103 2.15 -6.02 2.69
CA TRP A 103 2.51 -7.40 3.03
C TRP A 103 3.80 -7.47 3.83
N ARG A 104 3.86 -8.47 4.71
CA ARG A 104 5.03 -8.93 5.44
C ARG A 104 5.49 -10.24 4.82
N ILE A 105 6.67 -10.21 4.22
CA ILE A 105 7.28 -11.34 3.51
C ILE A 105 8.35 -11.93 4.44
N SER A 106 8.28 -13.23 4.67
CA SER A 106 9.29 -14.02 5.36
C SER A 106 9.75 -15.15 4.44
N ASP A 107 10.83 -15.83 4.81
CA ASP A 107 11.41 -16.91 3.98
C ASP A 107 10.42 -18.05 3.69
N THR A 108 9.44 -18.25 4.57
CA THR A 108 8.48 -19.36 4.49
C THR A 108 7.04 -18.94 4.16
N LYS A 109 6.67 -17.67 4.35
CA LYS A 109 5.27 -17.22 4.23
C LYS A 109 5.13 -15.74 3.94
N ILE A 110 4.02 -15.38 3.30
CA ILE A 110 3.59 -13.99 3.08
C ILE A 110 2.31 -13.77 3.89
N GLN A 111 2.28 -12.72 4.70
CA GLN A 111 1.16 -12.38 5.58
C GLN A 111 0.85 -10.88 5.51
N PRO A 112 -0.38 -10.42 5.76
CA PRO A 112 -0.68 -8.98 5.87
C PRO A 112 0.13 -8.33 7.01
N GLN A 113 0.56 -7.06 6.86
CA GLN A 113 1.40 -6.38 7.87
C GLN A 113 0.66 -6.12 9.20
N LYS A 114 -0.62 -5.79 9.12
CA LYS A 114 -1.47 -5.56 10.29
C LYS A 114 -2.89 -5.89 9.91
N LEU A 115 -3.51 -6.81 10.65
CA LEU A 115 -4.95 -7.02 10.59
C LEU A 115 -5.50 -7.03 12.02
N GLU A 116 -5.52 -5.85 12.62
CA GLU A 116 -6.36 -5.63 13.80
C GLU A 116 -7.77 -5.33 13.28
N LEU A 117 -8.59 -6.36 13.14
CA LEU A 117 -9.98 -6.17 12.74
C LEU A 117 -10.68 -5.32 13.81
N ALA A 118 -11.23 -4.19 13.39
CA ALA A 118 -12.05 -3.35 14.26
C ALA A 118 -13.32 -4.13 14.66
N THR A 119 -13.34 -4.64 15.89
CA THR A 119 -14.49 -5.44 16.39
C THR A 119 -15.63 -4.59 16.93
N ASN A 120 -15.45 -3.26 17.04
CA ASN A 120 -16.48 -2.36 17.53
C ASN A 120 -17.46 -1.94 16.41
N LEU A 121 -18.34 -2.86 16.02
CA LEU A 121 -19.29 -2.70 14.92
C LEU A 121 -20.58 -1.97 15.32
N ARG A 122 -20.46 -0.91 16.13
CA ARG A 122 -21.61 -0.11 16.59
C ARG A 122 -22.04 0.96 15.59
N THR A 123 -21.20 1.30 14.61
CA THR A 123 -21.47 2.34 13.62
C THR A 123 -21.25 1.85 12.19
N LEU A 124 -21.88 2.50 11.23
CA LEU A 124 -21.70 2.22 9.80
C LEU A 124 -20.23 2.35 9.37
N THR A 125 -19.50 3.35 9.89
CA THR A 125 -18.06 3.46 9.64
C THR A 125 -17.27 2.26 10.16
N GLY A 126 -17.60 1.75 11.36
CA GLY A 126 -16.94 0.56 11.89
C GLY A 126 -17.11 -0.65 10.98
N VAL A 127 -18.33 -0.84 10.43
CA VAL A 127 -18.62 -1.89 9.45
C VAL A 127 -17.87 -1.68 8.13
N GLN A 128 -17.82 -0.44 7.63
CA GLN A 128 -17.11 -0.10 6.39
C GLN A 128 -15.61 -0.39 6.52
N THR A 129 -14.99 0.01 7.63
CA THR A 129 -13.57 -0.27 7.90
C THR A 129 -13.32 -1.77 7.98
N LEU A 130 -14.12 -2.50 8.76
CA LEU A 130 -13.99 -3.96 8.88
C LEU A 130 -14.10 -4.66 7.52
N LEU A 131 -15.10 -4.30 6.71
CA LEU A 131 -15.28 -4.90 5.40
C LEU A 131 -14.15 -4.55 4.44
N GLY A 132 -13.61 -3.33 4.52
CA GLY A 132 -12.41 -2.93 3.78
C GLY A 132 -11.22 -3.83 4.12
N ASP A 133 -10.98 -4.04 5.41
CA ASP A 133 -9.89 -4.88 5.91
C ASP A 133 -10.07 -6.34 5.49
N ILE A 134 -11.28 -6.91 5.62
CA ILE A 134 -11.60 -8.27 5.19
C ILE A 134 -11.39 -8.42 3.69
N LEU A 135 -11.89 -7.47 2.88
CA LEU A 135 -11.76 -7.52 1.43
C LEU A 135 -10.31 -7.41 0.96
N TRP A 136 -9.48 -6.66 1.67
CA TRP A 136 -8.05 -6.55 1.41
C TRP A 136 -7.33 -7.90 1.54
N VAL A 137 -7.64 -8.67 2.59
CA VAL A 137 -6.95 -9.95 2.89
C VAL A 137 -7.62 -11.18 2.30
N ARG A 138 -8.84 -11.05 1.76
CA ARG A 138 -9.70 -12.18 1.40
C ARG A 138 -9.05 -13.21 0.48
N ASN A 139 -8.26 -12.74 -0.49
CA ASN A 139 -7.65 -13.60 -1.51
C ASN A 139 -6.59 -14.52 -0.91
N CYS A 140 -5.88 -14.05 0.12
CA CYS A 140 -4.85 -14.83 0.81
C CYS A 140 -5.42 -15.73 1.90
N ALA A 141 -6.55 -15.34 2.50
CA ALA A 141 -7.21 -16.08 3.59
C ALA A 141 -8.31 -17.06 3.12
N GLY A 142 -8.53 -17.20 1.81
CA GLY A 142 -9.59 -18.08 1.29
C GLY A 142 -11.00 -17.67 1.73
N ILE A 143 -11.23 -16.36 1.88
CA ILE A 143 -12.55 -15.81 2.24
C ILE A 143 -13.33 -15.58 0.96
N SER A 144 -14.46 -16.25 0.83
CA SER A 144 -15.32 -16.22 -0.35
C SER A 144 -16.34 -15.08 -0.29
N ASN A 145 -16.98 -14.76 -1.41
CA ASN A 145 -18.11 -13.82 -1.43
C ASN A 145 -19.28 -14.30 -0.55
N VAL A 146 -19.43 -15.63 -0.38
CA VAL A 146 -20.47 -16.22 0.47
C VAL A 146 -20.20 -15.92 1.95
N ASP A 147 -18.92 -15.96 2.36
CA ASP A 147 -18.52 -15.65 3.74
C ASP A 147 -18.83 -14.20 4.12
N VAL A 148 -18.63 -13.26 3.18
CA VAL A 148 -18.78 -11.81 3.43
C VAL A 148 -20.21 -11.31 3.18
N ALA A 149 -21.03 -12.02 2.40
CA ALA A 149 -22.38 -11.60 2.01
C ALA A 149 -23.31 -11.22 3.20
N PRO A 150 -23.30 -11.93 4.36
CA PRO A 150 -24.11 -11.52 5.51
C PRO A 150 -23.73 -10.13 6.06
N LEU A 151 -22.46 -9.77 5.96
CA LEU A 151 -21.90 -8.52 6.46
C LEU A 151 -22.12 -7.36 5.48
N THR A 152 -22.13 -7.59 4.16
CA THR A 152 -22.38 -6.51 3.18
C THR A 152 -23.78 -5.91 3.29
N LEU A 153 -24.75 -6.67 3.82
CA LEU A 153 -26.10 -6.17 4.12
C LEU A 153 -26.11 -5.04 5.17
N LEU A 154 -25.06 -4.94 6.00
CA LEU A 154 -24.89 -3.90 7.02
C LEU A 154 -24.43 -2.55 6.44
N LEU A 155 -24.03 -2.50 5.17
CA LEU A 155 -23.60 -1.26 4.50
C LEU A 155 -24.76 -0.35 4.09
N ARG A 156 -25.99 -0.67 4.49
CA ARG A 156 -27.17 0.12 4.16
C ARG A 156 -27.23 1.37 5.05
N GLY A 157 -26.93 2.53 4.48
CA GLY A 157 -27.02 3.83 5.15
C GLY A 157 -26.17 4.90 4.46
N SER A 158 -26.42 6.18 4.79
CA SER A 158 -25.67 7.32 4.25
C SER A 158 -24.80 8.02 5.30
N HIS A 159 -25.18 7.97 6.58
CA HIS A 159 -24.46 8.66 7.65
C HIS A 159 -23.42 7.76 8.34
N PRO A 160 -22.15 8.19 8.47
CA PRO A 160 -21.07 7.44 9.13
C PRO A 160 -21.39 6.96 10.55
N SER A 161 -22.11 7.78 11.32
CA SER A 161 -22.48 7.52 12.72
C SER A 161 -23.76 6.69 12.89
N THR A 162 -24.36 6.20 11.80
CA THR A 162 -25.58 5.38 11.88
C THR A 162 -25.31 4.16 12.74
N ALA A 163 -26.14 3.94 13.77
CA ALA A 163 -25.97 2.80 14.66
C ALA A 163 -26.24 1.49 13.90
N VAL A 164 -25.37 0.50 14.10
CA VAL A 164 -25.50 -0.82 13.50
C VAL A 164 -25.63 -1.86 14.60
N THR A 165 -26.57 -2.79 14.42
CA THR A 165 -26.77 -3.94 15.29
C THR A 165 -26.57 -5.22 14.47
N LEU A 166 -25.74 -6.13 14.98
CA LEU A 166 -25.46 -7.40 14.33
C LEU A 166 -26.54 -8.43 14.67
N SER A 167 -27.08 -9.08 13.65
CA SER A 167 -27.89 -10.29 13.82
C SER A 167 -27.01 -11.49 14.20
N GLN A 168 -27.62 -12.56 14.73
CA GLN A 168 -26.91 -13.78 15.09
C GLN A 168 -26.12 -14.36 13.89
N THR A 169 -26.73 -14.36 12.70
CA THR A 169 -26.11 -14.82 11.46
C THR A 169 -24.84 -14.02 11.12
N GLN A 170 -24.87 -12.70 11.33
CA GLN A 170 -23.74 -11.81 11.05
C GLN A 170 -22.61 -12.01 12.07
N GLN A 171 -22.95 -12.24 13.34
CA GLN A 171 -21.95 -12.57 14.36
C GLN A 171 -21.25 -13.90 14.05
N THR A 172 -21.99 -14.93 13.65
CA THR A 172 -21.42 -16.22 13.25
C THR A 172 -20.53 -16.09 12.01
N ALA A 173 -20.97 -15.34 11.00
CA ALA A 173 -20.15 -15.08 9.80
C ALA A 173 -18.84 -14.36 10.15
N LEU A 174 -18.90 -13.37 11.03
CA LEU A 174 -17.71 -12.66 11.51
C LEU A 174 -16.75 -13.59 12.24
N GLN A 175 -17.24 -14.43 13.16
CA GLN A 175 -16.40 -15.40 13.88
C GLN A 175 -15.71 -16.38 12.93
N HIS A 176 -16.44 -16.89 11.94
CA HIS A 176 -15.89 -17.76 10.91
C HIS A 176 -14.77 -17.09 10.10
N ILE A 177 -14.95 -15.81 9.72
CA ILE A 177 -13.92 -15.02 9.02
C ILE A 177 -12.70 -14.80 9.92
N VAL A 178 -12.90 -14.42 11.18
CA VAL A 178 -11.80 -14.23 12.15
C VAL A 178 -10.98 -15.51 12.30
N GLN A 179 -11.64 -16.68 12.35
CA GLN A 179 -10.95 -17.96 12.44
C GLN A 179 -10.11 -18.28 11.20
N LYS A 180 -10.58 -17.92 9.99
CA LYS A 180 -9.80 -18.09 8.74
C LYS A 180 -8.56 -17.18 8.67
N LEU A 181 -8.51 -16.14 9.50
CA LEU A 181 -7.44 -15.13 9.51
C LEU A 181 -6.37 -15.38 10.57
N GLN A 182 -6.59 -16.35 11.47
CA GLN A 182 -5.64 -16.82 12.48
C GLN A 182 -4.75 -17.94 11.93
#